data_AF-A0A7C1DEW2-F1
#
_entry.id   AF-A0A7C1DEW2-F1
#
_cell.length_a   1.000
_cell.length_b   1.000
_cell.length_c   1.000
_cell.angle_alpha   90.00
_cell.angle_beta   90.00
_cell.angle_gamma   90.00
#
_symmetry.space_group_name_H-M   'P 1'
#
loop_
_entity.id
_entity.type
_entity.pdbx_description
1 polymer ?
#
loop_
_entity_poly.entity_id
_entity_poly.type
_entity_poly.pdbx_seq_one_letter_code
_entity_poly.pdbx_strand_id
1 'polypeptide(L)'
;MSYASLEAVFILVLILINGFFAMSEMALVAARKARLKTLGNEGSRRARVALLLKNKMDKFLSTAQIGITMVAILTGAVSGATIAARVQNFLAGFPSLEPYNGPLGLVLVVVPITYLTLIVGELVPKKLAVSYPEKMSGFTAPVMYLLMRLAMPAVFVLTASTKAVVRVLRISPPKVG
;
A
#
# COMPACT_ATOMS: atom_id res chain seq x y z
N MET A 1 -6.90 -23.82 15.52
CA MET A 1 -7.34 -22.86 14.48
C MET A 1 -7.29 -23.58 13.14
N SER A 2 -8.36 -23.54 12.34
CA SER A 2 -8.34 -24.13 10.99
C SER A 2 -7.46 -23.27 10.07
N TYR A 3 -6.70 -23.88 9.16
CA TYR A 3 -5.83 -23.17 8.20
C TYR A 3 -6.57 -22.04 7.45
N ALA A 4 -7.87 -22.22 7.16
CA ALA A 4 -8.71 -21.20 6.54
C ALA A 4 -8.84 -19.91 7.38
N SER A 5 -8.93 -20.03 8.71
CA SER A 5 -9.01 -18.85 9.60
C SER A 5 -7.69 -18.07 9.64
N LEU A 6 -6.56 -18.76 9.50
CA LEU A 6 -5.24 -18.12 9.43
C LEU A 6 -5.06 -17.36 8.11
N GLU A 7 -5.49 -17.95 6.98
CA GLU A 7 -5.46 -17.29 5.66
C GLU A 7 -6.31 -16.00 5.65
N ALA A 8 -7.52 -16.05 6.21
CA ALA A 8 -8.40 -14.88 6.30
C ALA A 8 -7.81 -13.77 7.18
N VAL A 9 -7.24 -14.12 8.34
CA VAL A 9 -6.54 -13.17 9.20
C VAL A 9 -5.33 -12.58 8.50
N PHE A 10 -4.57 -13.40 7.77
CA PHE A 10 -3.41 -12.93 7.01
C PHE A 10 -3.80 -11.91 5.93
N ILE A 11 -4.85 -12.18 5.16
CA ILE A 11 -5.39 -11.22 4.17
C ILE A 11 -5.86 -9.94 4.86
N LEU A 12 -6.56 -10.04 5.99
CA LEU A 12 -7.02 -8.87 6.72
C LEU A 12 -5.84 -8.00 7.18
N VAL A 13 -4.77 -8.62 7.68
CA VAL A 13 -3.53 -7.94 8.04
C VAL A 13 -2.89 -7.27 6.83
N LEU A 14 -2.83 -7.95 5.68
CA LEU A 14 -2.33 -7.36 4.44
C LEU A 14 -3.16 -6.13 4.01
N ILE A 15 -4.48 -6.20 4.06
CA ILE A 15 -5.37 -5.07 3.74
C ILE A 15 -5.08 -3.87 4.66
N LEU A 16 -4.89 -4.11 5.96
CA LEU A 16 -4.55 -3.05 6.91
C LEU A 16 -3.17 -2.45 6.66
N ILE A 17 -2.18 -3.28 6.31
CA ILE A 17 -0.85 -2.81 5.91
C ILE A 17 -0.94 -1.96 4.64
N ASN A 18 -1.74 -2.36 3.66
CA ASN A 18 -1.99 -1.56 2.46
C ASN A 18 -2.59 -0.19 2.83
N GLY A 19 -3.59 -0.19 3.72
CA GLY A 19 -4.22 1.01 4.23
C GLY A 19 -3.23 1.94 4.93
N PHE A 20 -2.30 1.38 5.71
CA PHE A 20 -1.23 2.14 6.33
C PHE A 20 -0.33 2.83 5.29
N PHE A 21 0.09 2.13 4.23
CA PHE A 21 0.90 2.72 3.17
C PHE A 21 0.13 3.81 2.40
N ALA A 22 -1.09 3.51 1.97
CA ALA A 22 -1.95 4.46 1.25
C ALA A 22 -2.25 5.72 2.07
N MET A 23 -2.52 5.57 3.38
CA MET A 23 -2.67 6.69 4.31
C MET A 23 -1.40 7.50 4.42
N SER A 24 -0.26 6.84 4.60
CA SER A 24 1.04 7.51 4.77
C SER A 24 1.38 8.36 3.56
N GLU A 25 1.21 7.78 2.37
CA GLU A 25 1.46 8.44 1.10
C GLU A 25 0.60 9.70 0.97
N MET A 26 -0.71 9.54 1.06
CA MET A 26 -1.63 10.65 0.84
C MET A 26 -1.51 11.72 1.93
N ALA A 27 -1.24 11.32 3.17
CA ALA A 27 -1.10 12.25 4.29
C ALA A 27 0.15 13.11 4.11
N LEU A 28 1.27 12.49 3.70
CA LEU A 28 2.50 13.22 3.44
C LEU A 28 2.37 14.11 2.21
N VAL A 29 1.68 13.67 1.15
CA VAL A 29 1.37 14.48 -0.04
C VAL A 29 0.55 15.71 0.33
N ALA A 30 -0.54 15.53 1.08
CA ALA A 30 -1.44 16.61 1.49
C ALA A 30 -0.85 17.53 2.58
N ALA A 31 0.07 17.05 3.41
CA ALA A 31 0.64 17.84 4.51
C ALA A 31 1.46 19.04 4.00
N ARG A 32 1.22 20.21 4.63
CA ARG A 32 1.95 21.43 4.31
C ARG A 32 3.31 21.45 5.00
N LYS A 33 4.37 21.60 4.21
CA LYS A 33 5.77 21.64 4.70
C LYS A 33 5.99 22.68 5.79
N ALA A 34 5.41 23.88 5.65
CA ALA A 34 5.49 24.94 6.64
C ALA A 34 4.90 24.52 7.99
N ARG A 35 3.72 23.88 7.99
CA ARG A 35 3.04 23.45 9.21
C ARG A 35 3.77 22.32 9.92
N LEU A 36 4.33 21.36 9.18
CA LEU A 36 5.21 20.32 9.74
C LEU A 36 6.46 20.91 10.39
N LYS A 37 7.04 21.96 9.78
CA LYS A 37 8.18 22.68 10.36
C LYS A 37 7.81 23.39 11.66
N THR A 38 6.68 24.10 11.69
CA THR A 38 6.17 24.75 12.91
C THR A 38 5.96 23.73 14.03
N LEU A 39 5.21 22.64 13.78
CA LEU A 39 4.97 21.58 14.76
C LEU A 39 6.27 20.92 15.25
N GLY A 40 7.26 20.79 14.38
CA GLY A 40 8.58 20.28 14.74
C GLY A 40 9.37 21.23 15.65
N ASN A 41 9.24 22.54 15.43
CA ASN A 41 9.84 23.56 16.28
C ASN A 41 9.17 23.62 17.66
N GLU A 42 7.86 23.38 17.72
CA GLU A 42 7.07 23.24 18.95
C GLU A 42 7.36 21.94 19.74
N GLY A 43 8.29 21.11 19.26
CA GLY A 43 8.80 19.94 19.99
C GLY A 43 8.29 18.58 19.49
N SER A 44 7.42 18.53 18.48
CA SER A 44 6.92 17.26 17.95
C SER A 44 8.01 16.51 17.16
N ARG A 45 8.58 15.46 17.78
CA ARG A 45 9.55 14.56 17.11
C ARG A 45 8.96 13.92 15.85
N ARG A 46 7.68 13.52 15.91
CA ARG A 46 6.93 12.95 14.78
C ARG A 46 6.83 13.92 13.61
N ALA A 47 6.53 15.19 13.88
CA ALA A 47 6.48 16.22 12.83
C ALA A 47 7.86 16.48 12.19
N ARG A 48 8.95 16.42 12.98
CA ARG A 48 10.31 16.51 12.43
C ARG A 48 10.62 15.36 11.47
N VAL A 49 10.26 14.12 11.82
CA VAL A 49 10.47 12.96 10.92
C VAL A 49 9.60 13.08 9.67
N ALA A 50 8.33 13.49 9.80
CA ALA A 50 7.47 13.74 8.66
C ALA A 50 8.05 14.83 7.74
N LEU A 51 8.61 15.91 8.30
CA LEU A 51 9.29 16.94 7.53
C LEU A 51 10.53 16.39 6.78
N LEU A 52 11.31 15.51 7.41
CA LEU A 52 12.45 14.85 6.76
C LEU A 52 12.00 13.97 5.59
N LEU A 53 10.91 13.22 5.76
CA LEU A 53 10.32 12.42 4.68
C LEU A 53 9.78 13.30 3.55
N LYS A 54 9.07 14.39 3.89
CA LYS A 54 8.56 15.37 2.90
C LYS A 54 9.70 15.98 2.07
N ASN A 55 10.87 16.21 2.68
CA ASN A 55 12.06 16.70 1.98
C ASN A 55 12.72 15.65 1.08
N LYS A 56 12.42 14.37 1.27
CA LYS A 56 12.92 13.23 0.48
C LYS A 56 11.78 12.52 -0.24
N MET A 57 10.85 13.30 -0.81
CA MET A 57 9.58 12.82 -1.33
C MET A 57 9.74 11.68 -2.33
N ASP A 58 10.69 11.77 -3.27
CA ASP A 58 10.90 10.75 -4.29
C ASP A 58 11.21 9.37 -3.68
N LYS A 59 12.14 9.31 -2.71
CA LYS A 59 12.52 8.07 -2.03
C LYS A 59 11.38 7.51 -1.19
N PHE A 60 10.62 8.41 -0.55
CA PHE A 60 9.45 8.03 0.22
C PHE A 60 8.35 7.42 -0.67
N LEU A 61 8.00 8.08 -1.77
CA LEU A 61 6.99 7.60 -2.72
C LEU A 61 7.39 6.26 -3.32
N SER A 62 8.66 6.11 -3.74
CA SER A 62 9.15 4.80 -4.23
C SER A 62 9.03 3.72 -3.17
N THR A 63 9.38 4.00 -1.91
CA THR A 63 9.26 3.04 -0.81
C THR A 63 7.80 2.64 -0.55
N ALA A 64 6.91 3.63 -0.46
CA ALA A 64 5.48 3.40 -0.23
C ALA A 64 4.87 2.57 -1.36
N GLN A 65 5.18 2.90 -2.61
CA GLN A 65 4.64 2.21 -3.78
C GLN A 65 5.13 0.76 -3.88
N ILE A 66 6.39 0.49 -3.53
CA ILE A 66 6.91 -0.89 -3.43
C ILE A 66 6.12 -1.66 -2.38
N GLY A 67 5.87 -1.05 -1.21
CA GLY A 67 5.05 -1.64 -0.16
C GLY A 67 3.64 -1.97 -0.63
N ILE A 68 2.93 -1.00 -1.23
CA ILE A 68 1.57 -1.17 -1.79
C ILE A 68 1.55 -2.31 -2.82
N THR A 69 2.48 -2.29 -3.77
CA THR A 69 2.56 -3.31 -4.82
C THR A 69 2.81 -4.70 -4.24
N MET A 70 3.74 -4.82 -3.30
CA MET A 70 4.06 -6.09 -2.65
C MET A 70 2.86 -6.65 -1.90
N VAL A 71 2.16 -5.80 -1.15
CA VAL A 71 0.95 -6.18 -0.42
C VAL A 71 -0.17 -6.60 -1.37
N ALA A 72 -0.37 -5.88 -2.48
CA ALA A 72 -1.36 -6.21 -3.49
C ALA A 72 -1.08 -7.58 -4.14
N ILE A 73 0.18 -7.86 -4.51
CA ILE A 73 0.60 -9.15 -5.09
C ILE A 73 0.38 -10.29 -4.08
N LEU A 74 0.83 -10.11 -2.83
CA LEU A 74 0.66 -11.14 -1.79
C LEU A 74 -0.82 -11.41 -1.50
N THR A 75 -1.63 -10.36 -1.41
CA THR A 75 -3.08 -10.48 -1.19
C THR A 75 -3.73 -11.25 -2.33
N GLY A 76 -3.45 -10.87 -3.58
CA GLY A 76 -3.97 -11.54 -4.77
C GLY A 76 -3.54 -13.01 -4.88
N ALA A 77 -2.26 -13.30 -4.59
CA ALA A 77 -1.73 -14.66 -4.62
C ALA A 77 -2.41 -15.56 -3.59
N VAL A 78 -2.56 -15.11 -2.34
CA VAL A 78 -3.22 -15.88 -1.28
C VAL A 78 -4.72 -16.02 -1.56
N SER A 79 -5.41 -14.93 -1.94
CA SER A 79 -6.84 -15.01 -2.24
C SER A 79 -7.16 -15.93 -3.42
N GLY A 80 -6.34 -15.88 -4.47
CA GLY A 80 -6.56 -16.63 -5.71
C GLY A 80 -6.17 -18.10 -5.62
N ALA A 81 -5.06 -18.44 -4.92
CA ALA A 81 -4.58 -19.81 -4.88
C ALA A 81 -5.27 -20.66 -3.81
N THR A 82 -5.52 -20.11 -2.61
CA THR A 82 -6.00 -20.92 -1.48
C THR A 82 -7.49 -20.76 -1.25
N ILE A 83 -7.98 -19.52 -1.14
CA ILE A 83 -9.38 -19.27 -0.79
C ILE A 83 -10.30 -19.61 -1.96
N ALA A 84 -9.94 -19.25 -3.19
CA ALA A 84 -10.72 -19.62 -4.38
C ALA A 84 -10.86 -21.14 -4.51
N ALA A 85 -9.79 -21.92 -4.31
CA ALA A 85 -9.84 -23.38 -4.35
C ALA A 85 -10.77 -23.98 -3.27
N ARG A 86 -10.80 -23.39 -2.07
CA ARG A 86 -11.73 -23.82 -1.01
C ARG A 86 -13.19 -23.56 -1.39
N VAL A 87 -13.48 -22.39 -1.97
CA VAL A 87 -14.83 -22.07 -2.45
C VAL A 87 -15.21 -22.96 -3.62
N GLN A 88 -14.29 -23.25 -4.55
CA GLN A 88 -14.51 -24.22 -5.63
C GLN A 88 -14.88 -25.61 -5.10
N ASN A 89 -14.15 -26.12 -4.10
CA ASN A 89 -14.44 -27.41 -3.48
C ASN A 89 -15.79 -27.42 -2.75
N PHE A 90 -16.18 -26.30 -2.14
CA PHE A 90 -17.51 -26.16 -1.54
C PHE A 90 -18.62 -26.17 -2.61
N LEU A 91 -18.41 -25.49 -3.74
CA LEU A 91 -19.36 -25.47 -4.86
C LEU A 91 -19.46 -26.84 -5.57
N ALA A 92 -18.39 -27.64 -5.54
CA ALA A 92 -18.40 -29.01 -6.06
C ALA A 92 -19.36 -29.97 -5.33
N GLY A 93 -19.85 -29.60 -4.15
CA GLY A 93 -20.94 -30.32 -3.48
C GLY A 93 -22.31 -30.16 -4.17
N PHE A 94 -22.43 -29.28 -5.16
CA PHE A 94 -23.67 -28.99 -5.88
C PHE A 94 -23.55 -29.40 -7.36
N PRO A 95 -24.18 -30.52 -7.78
CA PRO A 95 -24.05 -31.06 -9.13
C PRO A 95 -24.42 -30.06 -10.25
N SER A 96 -25.38 -29.16 -9.98
CA SER A 96 -25.82 -28.14 -10.96
C SER A 96 -24.78 -27.05 -11.24
N LEU A 97 -23.75 -26.90 -10.38
CA LEU A 97 -22.74 -25.86 -10.51
C LEU A 97 -21.41 -26.40 -11.07
N GLU A 98 -21.27 -27.72 -11.21
CA GLU A 98 -20.05 -28.41 -11.62
C GLU A 98 -19.28 -27.76 -12.80
N PRO A 99 -19.94 -27.36 -13.91
CA PRO A 99 -19.25 -26.74 -15.05
C PRO A 99 -18.67 -25.35 -14.74
N TYR A 100 -19.21 -24.67 -13.72
CA TYR A 100 -18.92 -23.27 -13.40
C TYR A 100 -18.17 -23.10 -12.07
N ASN A 101 -17.91 -24.17 -11.33
CA ASN A 101 -17.29 -24.12 -10.01
C ASN A 101 -16.00 -23.31 -9.99
N GLY A 102 -15.13 -23.53 -10.98
CA GLY A 102 -13.85 -22.82 -11.13
C GLY A 102 -14.01 -21.30 -11.20
N PRO A 103 -14.65 -20.77 -12.27
CA PRO A 103 -14.90 -19.34 -12.42
C PRO A 103 -15.75 -18.73 -11.30
N LEU A 104 -16.81 -19.40 -10.83
CA LEU A 104 -17.66 -18.90 -9.75
C LEU A 104 -16.88 -18.78 -8.43
N GLY A 105 -16.08 -19.79 -8.08
CA GLY A 105 -15.26 -19.75 -6.88
C GLY A 105 -14.22 -18.63 -6.90
N LEU A 106 -13.64 -18.34 -8.07
CA LEU A 106 -12.75 -17.18 -8.22
C LEU A 106 -13.51 -15.86 -8.03
N VAL A 107 -14.65 -15.68 -8.71
CA VAL A 107 -15.44 -14.44 -8.63
C VAL A 107 -15.95 -14.18 -7.20
N LEU A 108 -16.50 -15.20 -6.54
CA LEU A 108 -17.04 -15.10 -5.19
C LEU A 108 -15.99 -14.76 -4.13
N VAL A 109 -14.71 -15.01 -4.41
CA VAL A 109 -13.60 -14.68 -3.51
C VAL A 109 -12.97 -13.34 -3.86
N VAL A 110 -12.65 -13.14 -5.15
CA VAL A 110 -11.93 -11.96 -5.61
C VAL A 110 -12.79 -10.70 -5.45
N VAL A 111 -14.09 -10.75 -5.77
CA VAL A 111 -14.93 -9.54 -5.74
C VAL A 111 -15.07 -8.98 -4.32
N PRO A 112 -15.46 -9.76 -3.29
CA PRO A 112 -15.55 -9.24 -1.92
C PRO A 112 -14.20 -8.79 -1.36
N ILE A 113 -13.12 -9.54 -1.59
CA ILE A 113 -11.78 -9.19 -1.11
C ILE A 113 -11.30 -7.90 -1.78
N THR A 114 -11.51 -7.75 -3.09
CA THR A 114 -11.16 -6.53 -3.82
C THR A 114 -11.95 -5.34 -3.28
N TYR A 115 -13.25 -5.49 -3.06
CA TYR A 115 -14.09 -4.44 -2.48
C TYR A 115 -13.59 -4.03 -1.08
N LEU A 116 -13.33 -4.99 -0.20
CA LEU A 116 -12.80 -4.73 1.14
C LEU A 116 -11.42 -4.06 1.09
N THR A 117 -10.56 -4.51 0.18
CA THR A 117 -9.21 -3.94 -0.02
C THR A 117 -9.30 -2.49 -0.50
N LEU A 118 -10.20 -2.19 -1.45
CA LEU A 118 -10.41 -0.83 -1.93
C LEU A 118 -10.96 0.09 -0.83
N ILE A 119 -11.96 -0.37 -0.06
CA ILE A 119 -12.57 0.46 0.97
C ILE A 119 -11.63 0.65 2.16
N VAL A 120 -11.21 -0.45 2.80
CA VAL A 120 -10.47 -0.45 4.06
C VAL A 120 -8.97 -0.24 3.83
N GLY A 121 -8.44 -0.83 2.76
CA GLY A 121 -7.01 -0.78 2.45
C GLY A 121 -6.61 0.43 1.61
N GLU A 122 -7.53 1.26 1.12
CA GLU A 122 -7.15 2.38 0.26
C GLU A 122 -8.01 3.65 0.46
N LEU A 123 -9.31 3.59 0.17
CA LEU A 123 -10.17 4.77 0.09
C LEU A 123 -10.42 5.43 1.44
N VAL A 124 -10.79 4.66 2.47
CA VAL A 124 -10.99 5.19 3.83
C VAL A 124 -9.69 5.76 4.41
N PRO A 125 -8.55 5.05 4.36
CA PRO A 125 -7.28 5.59 4.81
C PRO A 125 -6.85 6.86 4.06
N LYS A 126 -7.04 6.91 2.74
CA LYS A 126 -6.74 8.12 1.94
C LYS A 126 -7.64 9.29 2.32
N LYS A 127 -8.93 9.05 2.59
CA LYS A 127 -9.83 10.11 3.10
C LYS A 127 -9.37 10.65 4.45
N LEU A 128 -9.05 9.77 5.40
CA LEU A 128 -8.52 10.17 6.71
C LEU A 128 -7.22 10.97 6.60
N ALA A 129 -6.35 10.57 5.68
CA ALA A 129 -5.10 11.25 5.38
C ALA A 129 -5.32 12.68 4.87
N VAL A 130 -6.27 12.90 3.98
CA VAL A 130 -6.60 14.25 3.46
C VAL A 130 -7.30 15.10 4.51
N SER A 131 -8.14 14.51 5.37
CA SER A 131 -8.83 15.25 6.43
C SER A 131 -7.88 15.70 7.56
N TYR A 132 -6.86 14.91 7.88
CA TYR A 132 -5.93 15.18 8.98
C TYR A 132 -4.45 15.00 8.56
N PRO A 133 -3.96 15.76 7.58
CA PRO A 133 -2.72 15.44 6.89
C PRO A 133 -1.48 15.55 7.77
N GLU A 134 -1.35 16.61 8.57
CA GLU A 134 -0.19 16.75 9.47
C GLU A 134 -0.19 15.71 10.61
N LYS A 135 -1.37 15.38 11.14
CA LYS A 135 -1.51 14.37 12.20
C LYS A 135 -1.17 12.97 11.68
N MET A 136 -1.73 12.59 10.53
CA MET A 136 -1.52 11.26 9.95
C MET A 136 -0.11 11.11 9.40
N SER A 137 0.44 12.12 8.71
CA SER A 137 1.85 12.07 8.28
C SER A 137 2.82 12.00 9.44
N GLY A 138 2.57 12.73 10.53
CA GLY A 138 3.36 12.60 11.76
C GLY A 138 3.23 11.21 12.41
N PHE A 139 2.02 10.63 12.42
CA PHE A 139 1.78 9.31 12.98
C PHE A 139 2.52 8.20 12.23
N THR A 140 2.49 8.21 10.91
CA THR A 140 3.09 7.15 10.09
C THR A 140 4.57 7.35 9.80
N ALA A 141 5.07 8.58 9.95
CA ALA A 141 6.45 8.95 9.63
C ALA A 141 7.55 8.06 10.25
N PRO A 142 7.50 7.66 11.54
CA PRO A 142 8.56 6.84 12.12
C PRO A 142 8.73 5.48 11.44
N VAL A 143 7.61 4.80 11.20
CA VAL A 143 7.59 3.49 10.54
C VAL A 143 8.02 3.64 9.08
N MET A 144 7.49 4.63 8.36
CA MET A 144 7.89 4.89 6.98
C MET A 144 9.36 5.28 6.84
N TYR A 145 9.93 5.97 7.82
CA TYR A 145 11.36 6.29 7.83
C TYR A 145 12.22 5.03 7.99
N LEU A 146 11.81 4.10 8.85
CA LEU A 146 12.48 2.81 9.00
C LEU A 146 12.38 1.99 7.70
N LEU A 147 11.17 1.86 7.15
CA LEU A 147 10.94 1.12 5.90
C LEU A 147 11.73 1.73 4.74
N MET A 148 11.77 3.06 4.63
CA MET A 148 12.59 3.74 3.62
C MET A 148 14.06 3.39 3.77
N ARG A 149 14.58 3.33 5.01
CA ARG A 149 15.98 2.96 5.28
C ARG A 149 16.27 1.50 4.91
N LEU A 150 15.36 0.58 5.22
CA LEU A 150 15.48 -0.84 4.90
C LEU A 150 15.33 -1.11 3.39
N ALA A 151 14.45 -0.37 2.72
CA ALA A 151 14.19 -0.49 1.28
C ALA A 151 15.23 0.25 0.42
N MET A 152 16.17 1.01 1.02
CA MET A 152 17.23 1.73 0.30
C MET A 152 17.92 0.93 -0.82
N PRO A 153 18.38 -0.33 -0.62
CA PRO A 153 19.01 -1.09 -1.70
C PRO A 153 18.05 -1.36 -2.87
N ALA A 154 16.81 -1.76 -2.60
CA ALA A 154 15.79 -1.99 -3.62
C ALA A 154 15.41 -0.68 -4.35
N VAL A 155 15.24 0.42 -3.60
CA VAL A 155 14.95 1.76 -4.14
C VAL A 155 16.09 2.26 -5.01
N PHE A 156 17.35 1.97 -4.67
CA PHE A 156 18.50 2.34 -5.48
C PHE A 156 18.46 1.64 -6.86
N VAL A 157 18.22 0.32 -6.87
CA VAL A 157 18.09 -0.45 -8.12
C VAL A 157 16.96 0.12 -8.97
N LEU A 158 15.78 0.33 -8.38
CA LEU A 158 14.64 0.91 -9.09
C LEU A 158 14.94 2.31 -9.64
N THR A 159 15.58 3.17 -8.84
CA THR A 159 15.97 4.52 -9.28
C THR A 159 16.97 4.45 -10.45
N ALA A 160 17.93 3.53 -10.40
CA ALA A 160 18.89 3.33 -11.49
C ALA A 160 18.20 2.85 -12.76
N SER A 161 17.30 1.87 -12.65
CA SER A 161 16.48 1.38 -13.77
C SER A 161 15.60 2.48 -14.37
N THR A 162 14.90 3.26 -13.54
CA THR A 162 14.08 4.40 -14.01
C THR A 162 14.94 5.43 -14.75
N LYS A 163 16.11 5.79 -14.21
CA LYS A 163 17.03 6.72 -14.89
C LYS A 163 17.54 6.18 -16.23
N ALA A 164 17.82 4.88 -16.32
CA ALA A 164 18.23 4.25 -17.56
C ALA A 164 17.11 4.32 -18.61
N VAL A 165 15.88 3.96 -18.25
CA VAL A 165 14.71 4.03 -19.14
C VAL A 165 14.43 5.47 -19.57
N VAL A 166 14.42 6.43 -18.65
CA VAL A 166 14.24 7.86 -18.94
C VAL A 166 15.31 8.38 -19.91
N ARG A 167 16.57 7.96 -19.74
CA ARG A 167 17.67 8.32 -20.65
C ARG A 167 17.46 7.75 -22.05
N VAL A 168 17.02 6.49 -22.15
CA VAL A 168 16.67 5.86 -23.44
C VAL A 168 15.50 6.60 -24.11
N LEU A 169 14.48 6.97 -23.33
CA LEU A 169 13.29 7.68 -23.82
C LEU A 169 13.52 9.19 -24.05
N ARG A 170 14.71 9.73 -23.76
CA ARG A 170 15.07 11.16 -23.91
C ARG A 170 14.09 12.13 -23.23
N ILE A 171 13.48 11.72 -22.12
CA ILE A 171 12.58 12.57 -21.34
C ILE A 171 13.45 13.59 -20.58
N SER A 172 13.37 14.86 -20.98
CA SER A 172 14.09 15.95 -20.30
C SER A 172 13.41 16.28 -18.97
N PRO A 173 14.16 16.45 -17.85
CA PRO A 173 13.57 16.93 -16.61
C PRO A 173 12.96 18.32 -16.85
N PRO A 174 11.80 18.63 -16.25
CA PRO A 174 11.16 19.92 -16.43
C PRO A 174 12.12 21.04 -16.01
N LYS A 175 12.31 22.02 -16.89
CA LYS A 175 13.05 23.25 -16.56
C LYS A 175 12.25 23.98 -15.48
N VAL A 176 12.75 23.96 -14.26
CA VAL A 176 12.25 24.82 -13.19
C VAL A 176 12.73 26.24 -13.53
N GLY A 177 11.81 27.05 -14.04
CA GLY A 177 12.00 28.49 -14.26
C GLY A 177 11.72 29.29 -13.00
#